data_AF-A0A087UE63-F1
#
_entry.id   AF-A0A087UE63-F1
#
_cell.length_a   1.000
_cell.length_b   1.000
_cell.length_c   1.000
_cell.angle_alpha   90.00
_cell.angle_beta   90.00
_cell.angle_gamma   90.00
#
_symmetry.space_group_name_H-M   'P 1'
#
loop_
_entity.id
_entity.type
_entity.pdbx_description
1 polymer ?
#
loop_
_entity_poly.entity_id
_entity_poly.type
_entity_poly.pdbx_seq_one_letter_code
_entity_poly.pdbx_strand_id
1 'polypeptide(L)'
;MAPERIDPGRARGYDVRSDVWSLGITLIEVSTGRFPYPKWNSVFEQLTQVVQGDPPQISPNENGNTFTLEFVNFVNTCLIKEEQHRPKYKKLLEHPFVLRSERETVNLAEYIGSVLDKVSVSS
;
A
#
# COMPACT_ATOMS: atom_id res chain seq x y z
N MET A 1 -5.56 -0.01 9.57
CA MET A 1 -6.93 -0.45 9.22
C MET A 1 -7.51 0.53 8.21
N ALA A 2 -8.40 0.09 7.32
CA ALA A 2 -9.07 0.98 6.38
C ALA A 2 -10.05 1.94 7.10
N PRO A 3 -10.33 3.15 6.55
CA PRO A 3 -11.17 4.16 7.20
C PRO A 3 -12.57 3.64 7.59
N GLU A 4 -13.21 2.88 6.70
CA GLU A 4 -14.55 2.33 6.91
C GLU A 4 -14.62 1.29 8.04
N ARG A 5 -13.48 0.70 8.44
CA ARG A 5 -13.40 -0.25 9.57
C ARG A 5 -13.27 0.43 10.92
N ILE A 6 -12.93 1.71 10.93
CA ILE A 6 -12.66 2.48 12.15
C ILE A 6 -13.87 3.33 12.50
N ASP A 7 -14.55 3.90 11.51
CA ASP A 7 -15.73 4.75 11.71
C ASP A 7 -16.97 3.93 12.08
N PRO A 8 -17.48 4.01 13.33
CA PRO A 8 -18.65 3.26 13.78
C PRO A 8 -19.93 3.60 13.00
N GLY A 9 -20.01 4.80 12.41
CA GLY A 9 -21.17 5.26 11.63
C GLY A 9 -21.23 4.70 10.21
N ARG A 10 -20.12 4.14 9.70
CA ARG A 10 -20.01 3.60 8.33
C ARG A 10 -19.92 2.07 8.27
N ALA A 11 -19.94 1.38 9.41
CA ALA A 11 -19.82 -0.07 9.51
C ALA A 11 -21.07 -0.83 8.98
N ARG A 12 -21.35 -0.74 7.68
CA ARG A 12 -22.38 -1.52 6.99
C ARG A 12 -21.77 -2.77 6.36
N GLY A 13 -21.27 -3.67 7.21
CA GLY A 13 -20.65 -4.93 6.76
C GLY A 13 -19.29 -4.72 6.10
N TYR A 14 -18.37 -5.65 6.35
CA TYR A 14 -17.03 -5.58 5.76
C TYR A 14 -17.06 -6.15 4.33
N ASP A 15 -16.24 -5.58 3.46
CA ASP A 15 -15.96 -6.11 2.14
C ASP A 15 -14.45 -6.19 1.90
N VAL A 16 -14.03 -6.94 0.88
CA VAL A 16 -12.63 -7.16 0.51
C VAL A 16 -11.85 -5.87 0.23
N ARG A 17 -12.56 -4.75 -0.01
CA ARG A 17 -11.98 -3.43 -0.24
C ARG A 17 -11.21 -2.90 0.97
N SER A 18 -11.52 -3.34 2.19
CA SER A 18 -10.70 -2.99 3.35
C SER A 18 -9.30 -3.62 3.30
N ASP A 19 -9.17 -4.81 2.70
CA ASP A 19 -7.87 -5.46 2.53
C ASP A 19 -7.10 -4.83 1.37
N VAL A 20 -7.79 -4.34 0.34
CA VAL A 20 -7.19 -3.53 -0.74
C VAL A 20 -6.51 -2.27 -0.18
N TRP A 21 -7.11 -1.60 0.79
CA TRP A 21 -6.46 -0.47 1.47
C TRP A 21 -5.19 -0.91 2.20
N SER A 22 -5.27 -2.01 2.95
CA SER A 22 -4.11 -2.54 3.68
C SER A 22 -2.96 -2.88 2.72
N LEU A 23 -3.27 -3.45 1.55
CA LEU A 23 -2.29 -3.66 0.48
C LEU A 23 -1.63 -2.35 0.04
N GLY A 24 -2.40 -1.29 -0.20
CA GLY A 24 -1.86 0.02 -0.57
C GLY A 24 -0.89 0.58 0.47
N ILE A 25 -1.21 0.48 1.76
CA ILE A 25 -0.33 0.90 2.86
C ILE A 25 0.97 0.09 2.87
N THR A 26 0.87 -1.24 2.77
CA THR A 26 2.04 -2.12 2.73
C THR A 26 2.93 -1.83 1.52
N LEU A 27 2.35 -1.53 0.35
CA LEU A 27 3.14 -1.20 -0.83
C LEU A 27 3.92 0.10 -0.66
N ILE A 28 3.35 1.14 -0.02
CA ILE A 28 4.12 2.34 0.30
C ILE A 28 5.26 2.00 1.26
N GLU A 29 4.96 1.27 2.33
CA GLU A 29 5.96 0.93 3.36
C GLU A 29 7.13 0.12 2.80
N VAL A 30 6.85 -0.94 2.04
CA VAL A 30 7.90 -1.81 1.46
C VAL A 30 8.70 -1.08 0.38
N SER A 31 8.05 -0.26 -0.46
CA SER A 31 8.72 0.42 -1.57
C SER A 31 9.55 1.64 -1.14
N THR A 32 9.20 2.27 -0.02
CA THR A 32 9.91 3.44 0.52
C THR A 32 10.79 3.12 1.72
N GLY A 33 10.60 1.95 2.35
CA GLY A 33 11.20 1.60 3.64
C GLY A 33 10.62 2.38 4.82
N ARG A 34 9.51 3.10 4.63
CA ARG A 34 8.92 3.99 5.63
C ARG A 34 7.41 3.84 5.68
N PHE A 35 6.88 3.60 6.87
CA PHE A 35 5.44 3.61 7.10
C PHE A 35 4.84 4.98 6.74
N PRO A 36 3.74 5.06 5.96
CA PRO A 36 3.23 6.32 5.38
C PRO A 36 2.69 7.32 6.40
N TYR A 37 2.46 6.89 7.63
CA TYR A 37 1.99 7.76 8.69
C TYR A 37 3.08 8.05 9.72
N PRO A 38 3.04 9.24 10.36
CA PRO A 38 3.97 9.55 11.44
C PRO A 38 3.76 8.59 12.63
N LYS A 39 4.78 8.51 13.49
CA LYS A 39 4.62 7.86 14.80
C LYS A 39 3.59 8.65 15.60
N TRP A 40 2.63 7.93 16.16
CA TRP A 40 1.58 8.51 17.01
C TRP A 40 1.89 8.29 18.48
N ASN A 41 1.43 9.21 19.33
CA ASN A 41 1.55 9.06 20.78
C ASN A 41 0.42 8.20 21.35
N SER A 42 -0.69 8.10 20.62
CA SER A 42 -1.83 7.27 21.00
C SER A 42 -2.50 6.60 19.81
N VAL A 43 -3.19 5.48 20.07
CA VAL A 43 -4.03 4.80 19.07
C VAL A 43 -5.17 5.70 18.59
N PHE A 44 -5.67 6.61 19.44
CA PHE A 44 -6.75 7.52 19.04
C PHE A 44 -6.31 8.53 17.96
N GLU A 45 -5.09 9.06 18.06
CA GLU A 45 -4.51 9.92 17.02
C GLU A 45 -4.37 9.20 15.69
N GLN A 46 -3.93 7.94 15.73
CA GLN A 46 -3.85 7.06 14.56
C GLN A 46 -5.22 6.89 13.88
N LEU A 47 -6.24 6.53 14.66
CA LEU A 47 -7.59 6.31 14.15
C LEU A 47 -8.18 7.62 13.57
N THR A 48 -7.95 8.74 14.25
CA THR A 48 -8.39 10.07 13.79
C THR A 48 -7.74 10.44 12.47
N GLN A 49 -6.42 10.26 12.33
CA GLN A 49 -5.70 10.57 11.08
C GLN A 49 -6.23 9.75 9.91
N VAL A 50 -6.51 8.45 10.11
CA VAL A 50 -7.01 7.57 9.05
C VAL A 50 -8.43 7.93 8.62
N VAL A 51 -9.30 8.31 9.57
CA VAL A 51 -10.70 8.65 9.28
C VAL A 51 -10.86 10.07 8.75
N GLN A 52 -10.16 11.04 9.35
CA GLN A 52 -10.37 12.47 9.07
C GLN A 52 -9.33 13.04 8.11
N GLY A 53 -8.07 12.61 8.20
CA GLY A 53 -6.98 13.11 7.36
C GLY A 53 -7.04 12.60 5.91
N ASP A 54 -6.24 13.21 5.05
CA ASP A 54 -6.10 12.76 3.67
C ASP A 54 -5.47 11.35 3.60
N PRO A 55 -5.87 10.53 2.60
CA PRO A 55 -5.23 9.24 2.39
C PRO A 55 -3.76 9.46 2.02
N PRO A 56 -2.84 8.59 2.46
CA PRO A 56 -1.47 8.64 2.00
C PRO A 56 -1.42 8.42 0.49
N GLN A 57 -0.53 9.13 -0.18
CA GLN A 57 -0.28 8.98 -1.60
C GLN A 57 1.21 8.78 -1.83
N ILE A 58 1.53 8.02 -2.87
CA ILE A 58 2.90 7.89 -3.36
C ILE A 58 3.08 8.78 -4.59
N SER A 59 4.24 9.44 -4.68
CA SER A 59 4.64 10.25 -5.82
C SER A 59 5.65 9.50 -6.71
N PRO A 60 5.84 9.90 -7.99
CA PRO A 60 6.85 9.28 -8.86
C PRO A 60 8.27 9.34 -8.31
N ASN A 61 8.59 10.31 -7.47
CA ASN A 61 9.84 10.39 -6.73
C ASN A 61 9.51 10.51 -5.23
N GLU A 62 9.85 9.51 -4.44
CA GLU A 62 9.53 9.46 -3.01
C GLU A 62 10.69 8.80 -2.25
N ASN A 63 11.13 9.41 -1.15
CA ASN A 63 12.24 8.94 -0.32
C ASN A 63 13.52 8.54 -1.08
N GLY A 64 13.88 9.28 -2.14
CA GLY A 64 15.07 9.00 -2.96
C GLY A 64 14.91 7.87 -3.98
N ASN A 65 13.72 7.26 -4.08
CA ASN A 65 13.38 6.26 -5.09
C ASN A 65 12.59 6.89 -6.23
N THR A 66 12.75 6.35 -7.44
CA THR A 66 11.94 6.69 -8.62
C THR A 66 11.04 5.52 -9.00
N PHE A 67 9.74 5.78 -9.08
CA PHE A 67 8.72 4.79 -9.34
C PHE A 67 8.10 4.94 -10.73
N THR A 68 7.72 3.82 -11.34
CA THR A 68 6.93 3.83 -12.57
C THR A 68 5.55 4.45 -12.31
N LEU A 69 5.01 5.17 -13.29
CA LEU A 69 3.67 5.76 -13.18
C LEU A 69 2.58 4.70 -12.95
N GLU A 70 2.77 3.50 -13.50
CA GLU A 70 1.85 2.37 -13.29
C GLU A 70 1.84 1.93 -11.82
N PHE A 71 3.00 1.84 -11.16
CA PHE A 71 3.07 1.54 -9.73
C PHE A 71 2.40 2.62 -8.89
N VAL A 72 2.73 3.89 -9.17
CA VAL A 72 2.12 5.05 -8.48
C VAL A 72 0.60 5.01 -8.61
N ASN A 73 0.08 4.79 -9.82
CA ASN A 73 -1.36 4.71 -10.07
C ASN A 73 -2.00 3.53 -9.34
N PHE A 74 -1.36 2.35 -9.33
CA PHE A 74 -1.88 1.17 -8.66
C PHE A 74 -2.01 1.38 -7.15
N VAL A 75 -0.96 1.90 -6.51
CA VAL A 75 -0.93 2.16 -5.07
C VAL A 75 -1.96 3.22 -4.68
N ASN A 76 -2.02 4.34 -5.41
CA ASN A 76 -2.98 5.40 -5.12
C ASN A 76 -4.44 4.95 -5.37
N THR A 77 -4.66 4.03 -6.31
CA THR A 77 -5.96 3.38 -6.54
C THR A 77 -6.38 2.51 -5.35
N CYS A 78 -5.43 1.79 -4.74
CA CYS A 78 -5.70 1.01 -3.53
C CYS A 78 -6.05 1.89 -2.33
N LEU A 79 -5.55 3.13 -2.30
CA LEU A 79 -5.70 4.09 -1.21
C LEU A 79 -6.82 5.12 -1.46
N ILE A 80 -7.78 4.80 -2.32
CA ILE A 80 -9.01 5.60 -2.44
C ILE A 80 -9.77 5.51 -1.11
N LYS A 81 -9.95 6.67 -0.46
CA LYS A 81 -10.56 6.77 0.87
C LYS A 81 -12.02 6.32 0.87
N GLU A 82 -12.79 6.74 -0.13
CA GLU A 82 -14.20 6.37 -0.26
C GLU A 82 -14.33 4.91 -0.72
N GLU A 83 -14.77 4.04 0.18
CA GLU A 83 -14.84 2.59 -0.02
C GLU A 83 -15.62 2.22 -1.30
N GLN A 84 -16.70 2.95 -1.60
CA GLN A 84 -17.53 2.66 -2.79
C GLN A 84 -16.80 2.90 -4.12
N HIS A 85 -15.78 3.75 -4.12
CA HIS A 85 -14.95 4.02 -5.30
C HIS A 85 -13.68 3.16 -5.34
N ARG A 86 -13.32 2.51 -4.22
CA ARG A 86 -12.16 1.62 -4.16
C ARG A 86 -12.47 0.31 -4.91
N PRO A 87 -11.63 -0.11 -5.87
CA PRO A 87 -11.91 -1.31 -6.65
C PRO A 87 -11.76 -2.60 -5.82
N LYS A 88 -12.50 -3.63 -6.22
CA LYS A 88 -12.28 -5.02 -5.76
C LYS A 88 -11.18 -5.69 -6.57
N TYR A 89 -10.73 -6.88 -6.13
CA TYR A 89 -9.64 -7.63 -6.76
C TYR A 89 -9.81 -7.85 -8.26
N LYS A 90 -11.01 -8.23 -8.73
CA LYS A 90 -11.25 -8.45 -10.16
C LYS A 90 -10.82 -7.26 -11.02
N LYS A 91 -11.08 -6.03 -10.54
CA LYS A 91 -10.69 -4.82 -11.26
C LYS A 91 -9.20 -4.49 -11.10
N LEU A 92 -8.62 -4.79 -9.94
CA LEU A 92 -7.18 -4.61 -9.71
C LEU A 92 -6.31 -5.56 -10.55
N LEU A 93 -6.77 -6.78 -10.80
CA LEU A 93 -6.08 -7.75 -11.67
C LEU A 93 -6.00 -7.27 -13.13
N GLU A 94 -6.91 -6.40 -13.56
CA GLU A 94 -6.88 -5.76 -14.88
C GLU A 94 -5.95 -4.54 -14.94
N HIS A 95 -5.34 -4.14 -13.83
CA HIS A 95 -4.53 -2.93 -13.77
C HIS A 95 -3.20 -3.11 -14.53
N PRO A 96 -2.73 -2.10 -15.32
CA PRO A 96 -1.50 -2.21 -16.10
C PRO A 96 -0.28 -2.68 -15.32
N PHE A 97 -0.11 -2.19 -14.08
CA PHE A 97 0.96 -2.64 -13.18
C PHE A 97 0.96 -4.17 -12.94
N VAL A 98 -0.20 -4.77 -12.69
CA VAL A 98 -0.33 -6.21 -12.45
C VAL A 98 -0.09 -6.99 -13.74
N LEU A 99 -0.74 -6.58 -14.83
CA LEU A 99 -0.59 -7.22 -16.14
C LEU A 99 0.85 -7.16 -16.68
N ARG A 100 1.58 -6.09 -16.38
CA ARG A 100 3.01 -5.99 -16.71
C ARG A 100 3.83 -6.98 -15.87
N SER A 101 3.56 -7.02 -14.56
CA SER A 101 4.26 -7.91 -13.63
C SER A 101 4.08 -9.39 -13.97
N GLU A 102 2.92 -9.79 -14.50
CA GLU A 102 2.65 -11.17 -14.97
C GLU A 102 3.50 -11.57 -16.21
N ARG A 103 3.96 -10.59 -16.99
CA ARG A 103 4.75 -10.80 -18.21
C ARG A 103 6.25 -10.65 -17.96
N GLU A 104 6.61 -9.94 -16.90
CA GLU A 104 8.01 -9.71 -16.54
C GLU A 104 8.60 -10.97 -15.89
N THR A 105 9.79 -11.34 -16.34
CA THR A 105 10.58 -12.38 -15.68
C THR A 105 11.53 -11.72 -14.69
N VAL A 106 11.26 -11.86 -13.40
CA VAL A 106 12.09 -11.34 -12.31
C VAL A 106 12.68 -12.50 -11.53
N ASN A 107 14.01 -12.57 -11.41
CA ASN A 107 14.67 -13.59 -10.60
C ASN A 107 14.62 -13.23 -9.11
N LEU A 108 13.44 -13.40 -8.52
CA LEU A 108 13.22 -13.06 -7.11
C LEU A 108 14.06 -13.91 -6.16
N ALA A 109 14.33 -15.18 -6.51
CA ALA A 109 15.13 -16.09 -5.69
C ALA A 109 16.58 -15.61 -5.55
N GLU A 110 17.22 -15.23 -6.67
CA GLU A 110 18.57 -14.67 -6.66
C GLU A 110 18.63 -13.34 -5.89
N TYR A 111 17.65 -12.46 -6.11
CA TYR A 111 17.57 -11.19 -5.38
C TYR A 111 17.51 -11.43 -3.87
N ILE A 112 16.58 -12.26 -3.39
CA ILE A 112 16.42 -12.57 -1.97
C ILE A 112 17.70 -13.20 -1.41
N GLY A 113 18.30 -14.15 -2.12
CA GLY A 113 19.58 -14.76 -1.71
C GLY A 113 20.66 -13.69 -1.49
N SER A 114 20.82 -12.78 -2.45
CA SER A 114 21.81 -11.71 -2.35
C SER A 114 21.58 -10.74 -1.19
N VAL A 115 20.32 -10.55 -0.78
CA VAL A 115 19.96 -9.70 0.37
C VAL A 115 20.28 -10.42 1.67
N LEU A 116 19.90 -11.70 1.79
CA LEU A 116 20.16 -12.50 2.99
C LEU A 116 21.66 -12.68 3.26
N ASP A 117 22.47 -12.87 2.22
CA ASP A 117 23.93 -12.96 2.34
C ASP A 117 24.56 -11.67 2.86
N LYS A 118 24.01 -10.51 2.50
CA LYS A 118 24.49 -9.22 3.02
C LYS A 118 24.13 -9.02 4.49
N VAL A 119 22.96 -9.48 4.91
CA VAL A 119 22.49 -9.38 6.30
C VAL A 119 23.27 -10.32 7.22
N SER A 120 23.60 -11.53 6.77
CA SER A 120 24.35 -12.51 7.56
C SER A 120 25.81 -12.11 7.81
N VAL A 121 26.41 -11.33 6.90
CA VAL A 121 27.79 -10.82 7.03
C VAL A 121 27.87 -9.57 7.93
N SER A 122 26.75 -8.91 8.21
CA SER A 122 26.68 -7.68 9.02
C SER A 122 26.24 -7.89 10.47
N SER A 123 26.12 -9.15 10.91
CA SER A 123 25.84 -9.57 12.30
C SER A 123 27.07 -10.18 12.95
#